data_AF-A0A1H0JCY3-F1
#
_entry.id   AF-A0A1H0JCY3-F1
#
_cell.length_a   1.000
_cell.length_b   1.000
_cell.length_c   1.000
_cell.angle_alpha   90.00
_cell.angle_beta   90.00
_cell.angle_gamma   90.00
#
_symmetry.space_group_name_H-M   'P 1'
#
loop_
_entity.id
_entity.type
_entity.pdbx_description
1 polymer ?
#
loop_
_entity_poly.entity_id
_entity_poly.type
_entity_poly.pdbx_seq_one_letter_code
_entity_poly.pdbx_strand_id
1 'polypeptide(L)'
;MGQAKAKRALGFTDADVRRWEADDCVNFAIALARRTEWLLHVDWLTPNGRKEREAGDEAEMVPLRVYVGDDSSTVFDARGITSIWEFSPKTVARLAKERSQPTWRQPGVTTRTYAEDRLWSLPLRRAPDIAEIDHATKVIDAHPTFPQRIPPRATPTFPAKFAANYQWGFCAMFAEAFEDLTGEAATAFCIDEMDDGWASGEVGAGGYVHSFVPHADGTATDSWGRQSTARIAERFGALRWHEDRELHLRVVARLRGNSPERYAERYEAAREMLVAHGFGAASKP
;
A
#
# COMPACT_ATOMS: atom_id res chain seq x y z
N MET A 1 32.58 16.34 22.70
CA MET A 1 31.57 15.26 22.69
C MET A 1 30.25 15.84 22.21
N GLY A 2 29.99 15.79 20.91
CA GLY A 2 28.75 16.31 20.32
C GLY A 2 27.66 15.26 20.44
N GLN A 3 26.67 15.47 21.33
CA GLN A 3 25.42 14.73 21.28
C GLN A 3 24.74 15.07 19.96
N ALA A 4 24.81 14.17 18.99
CA ALA A 4 23.95 14.21 17.82
C ALA A 4 22.50 14.26 18.35
N LYS A 5 21.81 15.38 18.12
CA LYS A 5 20.36 15.49 18.30
C LYS A 5 19.75 14.41 17.41
N ALA A 6 19.49 13.23 17.98
CA ALA A 6 18.60 12.27 17.37
C ALA A 6 17.32 13.05 17.07
N LYS A 7 16.95 13.15 15.78
CA LYS A 7 15.67 13.72 15.37
C LYS A 7 14.62 13.00 16.22
N ARG A 8 14.06 13.69 17.22
CA ARG A 8 13.05 13.11 18.12
C ARG A 8 11.96 12.52 17.22
N ALA A 9 11.61 11.26 17.45
CA ALA A 9 10.41 10.69 16.88
C ALA A 9 9.28 11.68 17.14
N LEU A 10 8.51 12.00 16.12
CA LEU A 10 7.50 13.04 16.19
C LEU A 10 6.50 12.72 17.31
N GLY A 11 6.66 13.38 18.46
CA GLY A 11 5.71 13.36 19.57
C GLY A 11 5.91 12.28 20.63
N PHE A 12 6.48 11.11 20.34
CA PHE A 12 6.51 9.99 21.30
C PHE A 12 7.75 9.99 22.22
N THR A 13 7.62 9.38 23.39
CA THR A 13 8.76 9.21 24.32
C THR A 13 9.69 8.10 23.86
N ASP A 14 10.98 8.19 24.20
CA ASP A 14 11.96 7.13 23.90
C ASP A 14 11.57 5.78 24.53
N ALA A 15 10.88 5.81 25.66
CA ALA A 15 10.40 4.61 26.33
C ALA A 15 9.30 3.91 25.52
N ASP A 16 8.33 4.66 25.00
CA ASP A 16 7.26 4.14 24.15
C ASP A 16 7.82 3.59 22.84
N VAL A 17 8.72 4.35 22.19
CA VAL A 17 9.36 3.91 20.94
C VAL A 17 10.14 2.61 21.15
N ARG A 18 10.94 2.49 22.22
CA ARG A 18 11.66 1.24 22.53
C ARG A 18 10.72 0.08 22.81
N ARG A 19 9.60 0.33 23.50
CA ARG A 19 8.57 -0.68 23.78
C ARG A 19 7.99 -1.23 22.49
N TRP A 20 7.56 -0.36 21.58
CA TRP A 20 7.04 -0.76 20.27
C TRP A 20 8.12 -1.36 19.37
N GLU A 21 9.38 -0.94 19.46
CA GLU A 21 10.44 -1.60 18.71
C GLU A 21 10.69 -3.04 19.16
N ALA A 22 10.50 -3.33 20.46
CA ALA A 22 10.68 -4.67 21.00
C ALA A 22 9.67 -5.69 20.45
N ASP A 23 8.54 -5.23 19.91
CA ASP A 23 7.50 -6.04 19.28
C ASP A 23 7.42 -5.93 17.75
N ASP A 24 8.46 -5.38 17.11
CA ASP A 24 8.50 -5.10 15.66
C ASP A 24 7.44 -4.10 15.19
N CYS A 25 6.92 -3.30 16.12
CA CYS A 25 5.88 -2.29 15.95
C CYS A 25 4.52 -2.85 15.55
N VAL A 26 4.26 -4.14 15.80
CA VAL A 26 2.97 -4.80 15.49
C VAL A 26 1.81 -4.05 16.14
N ASN A 27 1.89 -3.83 17.45
CA ASN A 27 0.79 -3.23 18.21
C ASN A 27 0.60 -1.75 17.88
N PHE A 28 1.70 -1.00 17.71
CA PHE A 28 1.66 0.39 17.27
C PHE A 28 1.05 0.53 15.87
N ALA A 29 1.44 -0.30 14.92
CA ALA A 29 0.95 -0.24 13.55
C ALA A 29 -0.56 -0.54 13.49
N ILE A 30 -1.04 -1.55 14.23
CA ILE A 30 -2.48 -1.84 14.33
C ILE A 30 -3.24 -0.65 14.93
N ALA A 31 -2.76 -0.11 16.06
CA ALA A 31 -3.36 1.07 16.67
C ALA A 31 -3.43 2.25 15.70
N LEU A 32 -2.37 2.50 14.94
CA LEU A 32 -2.31 3.59 13.96
C LEU A 32 -3.20 3.34 12.73
N ALA A 33 -3.27 2.11 12.22
CA ALA A 33 -4.12 1.75 11.10
C ALA A 33 -5.61 1.92 11.44
N ARG A 34 -6.04 1.56 12.66
CA ARG A 34 -7.41 1.81 13.14
C ARG A 34 -7.77 3.29 13.18
N ARG A 35 -6.79 4.18 13.41
CA ARG A 35 -7.02 5.64 13.49
C ARG A 35 -6.97 6.33 12.13
N THR A 36 -6.22 5.79 11.18
CA THR A 36 -5.95 6.45 9.91
C THR A 36 -6.54 5.73 8.69
N GLU A 37 -7.03 4.50 8.88
CA GLU A 37 -7.57 3.62 7.85
C GLU A 37 -6.58 3.29 6.72
N TRP A 38 -5.28 3.55 6.96
CA TRP A 38 -4.18 3.26 6.04
C TRP A 38 -3.68 1.82 6.15
N LEU A 39 -2.81 1.46 5.22
CA LEU A 39 -2.46 0.07 4.92
C LEU A 39 -1.42 -0.48 5.88
N LEU A 40 -1.70 -1.65 6.46
CA LEU A 40 -0.73 -2.42 7.24
C LEU A 40 0.23 -3.15 6.32
N HIS A 41 1.51 -2.85 6.49
CA HIS A 41 2.62 -3.49 5.79
C HIS A 41 3.40 -4.37 6.74
N VAL A 42 3.86 -5.52 6.25
CA VAL A 42 4.82 -6.38 6.94
C VAL A 42 5.97 -6.65 5.98
N ASP A 43 7.18 -6.30 6.39
CA ASP A 43 8.40 -6.71 5.70
C ASP A 43 8.81 -8.11 6.16
N TRP A 44 9.14 -8.96 5.19
CA TRP A 44 9.53 -10.34 5.38
C TRP A 44 10.92 -10.57 4.79
N LEU A 45 11.78 -11.22 5.57
CA LEU A 45 13.02 -11.77 5.06
C LEU A 45 12.75 -13.16 4.49
N THR A 46 13.13 -13.35 3.23
CA THR A 46 12.94 -14.60 2.50
C THR A 46 14.28 -15.31 2.30
N PRO A 47 14.31 -16.65 2.33
CA PRO A 47 15.53 -17.42 2.10
C PRO A 47 16.07 -17.31 0.66
N ASN A 48 15.18 -17.07 -0.32
CA ASN A 48 15.47 -17.09 -1.75
C ASN A 48 15.11 -15.76 -2.42
N GLY A 49 15.98 -14.75 -2.32
CA GLY A 49 15.71 -13.41 -2.86
C GLY A 49 15.74 -13.27 -4.39
N ARG A 50 16.08 -14.33 -5.15
CA ARG A 50 16.29 -14.26 -6.61
C ARG A 50 15.39 -15.15 -7.48
N LYS A 51 14.56 -16.02 -6.90
CA LYS A 51 13.69 -16.91 -7.67
C LYS A 51 12.26 -16.68 -7.26
N GLU A 52 11.48 -16.26 -8.25
CA GLU A 52 10.03 -16.11 -8.25
C GLU A 52 9.47 -15.01 -7.32
N ARG A 53 8.75 -14.07 -7.93
CA ARG A 53 7.74 -13.24 -7.26
C ARG A 53 6.59 -14.06 -6.68
N GLU A 54 6.64 -15.40 -6.78
CA GLU A 54 5.75 -16.27 -6.05
C GLU A 54 6.05 -16.09 -4.57
N ALA A 55 5.11 -15.40 -3.93
CA ALA A 55 4.99 -15.21 -2.52
C ALA A 55 5.20 -16.55 -1.79
N GLY A 56 6.44 -16.85 -1.38
CA GLY A 56 6.73 -18.03 -0.55
C GLY A 56 5.84 -18.06 0.69
N ASP A 57 5.67 -19.23 1.29
CA ASP A 57 4.82 -19.34 2.48
C ASP A 57 5.32 -18.41 3.59
N GLU A 58 4.41 -17.63 4.19
CA GLU A 58 4.70 -16.78 5.35
C GLU A 58 5.34 -17.59 6.48
N ALA A 59 5.00 -18.88 6.60
CA ALA A 59 5.58 -19.81 7.56
C ALA A 59 7.09 -20.06 7.38
N GLU A 60 7.62 -19.84 6.17
CA GLU A 60 9.04 -20.03 5.84
C GLU A 60 9.84 -18.71 5.88
N MET A 61 9.16 -17.59 6.16
CA MET A 61 9.76 -16.26 6.18
C MET A 61 10.02 -15.78 7.59
N VAL A 62 10.99 -14.87 7.73
CA VAL A 62 11.26 -14.21 9.01
C VAL A 62 10.67 -12.80 8.97
N PRO A 63 9.69 -12.47 9.84
CA PRO A 63 9.12 -11.12 9.89
C PRO A 63 10.17 -10.13 10.36
N LEU A 64 10.18 -8.93 9.77
CA LEU A 64 11.14 -7.88 10.08
C LEU A 64 10.48 -6.72 10.83
N ARG A 65 9.45 -6.13 10.23
CA ARG A 65 8.83 -4.88 10.70
C ARG A 65 7.38 -4.81 10.27
N VAL A 66 6.52 -4.33 11.16
CA VAL A 66 5.13 -3.99 10.84
C VAL A 66 4.96 -2.47 10.95
N TYR A 67 4.36 -1.86 9.94
CA TYR A 67 4.17 -0.40 9.87
C TYR A 67 2.93 -0.05 9.06
N VAL A 68 2.53 1.22 9.12
CA VAL A 68 1.47 1.76 8.27
C VAL A 68 2.11 2.54 7.12
N GLY A 69 1.57 2.40 5.91
CA GLY A 69 2.03 3.17 4.75
C GLY A 69 0.85 3.75 3.98
N ASP A 70 1.11 4.81 3.22
CA ASP A 70 0.14 5.34 2.27
C ASP A 70 0.14 4.55 0.95
N ASP A 71 -0.60 5.03 -0.04
CA ASP A 71 -0.67 4.47 -1.38
C ASP A 71 0.47 4.93 -2.30
N SER A 72 1.51 5.55 -1.74
CA SER A 72 2.66 6.08 -2.47
C SER A 72 3.97 5.44 -1.96
N SER A 73 4.78 6.21 -1.25
CA SER A 73 6.10 5.84 -0.76
C SER A 73 6.33 6.38 0.66
N THR A 74 5.27 6.73 1.40
CA THR A 74 5.39 7.25 2.77
C THR A 74 5.14 6.15 3.79
N VAL A 75 6.05 6.04 4.75
CA VAL A 75 5.97 5.13 5.90
C VAL A 75 5.63 5.93 7.15
N PHE A 76 4.60 5.48 7.87
CA PHE A 76 4.20 5.97 9.19
C PHE A 76 4.54 4.90 10.24
N ASP A 77 5.61 5.13 10.98
CA ASP A 77 6.19 4.19 11.94
C ASP A 77 6.39 4.88 13.30
N ALA A 78 6.58 4.09 14.36
CA ALA A 78 6.88 4.59 15.71
C ALA A 78 8.04 5.60 15.75
N ARG A 79 8.99 5.49 14.80
CA ARG A 79 10.14 6.40 14.66
C ARG A 79 9.81 7.73 14.00
N GLY A 80 8.66 7.87 13.33
CA GLY A 80 8.29 9.06 12.59
C GLY A 80 7.63 8.77 11.23
N ILE A 81 7.52 9.83 10.44
CA ILE A 81 7.05 9.80 9.06
C ILE A 81 8.26 9.96 8.15
N THR A 82 8.52 8.96 7.30
CA THR A 82 9.68 8.91 6.40
C THR A 82 9.30 8.35 5.04
N SER A 83 10.08 8.62 4.00
CA SER A 83 9.90 7.88 2.73
C SER A 83 10.38 6.43 2.87
N ILE A 84 9.84 5.53 2.05
CA ILE A 84 10.28 4.14 1.96
C ILE A 84 11.77 4.05 1.57
N TRP A 85 12.24 4.99 0.75
CA TRP A 85 13.64 5.13 0.35
C TRP A 85 14.58 5.44 1.52
N GLU A 86 14.10 6.15 2.54
CA GLU A 86 14.84 6.37 3.78
C GLU A 86 14.65 5.21 4.78
N PHE A 87 13.42 4.70 4.89
CA PHE A 87 13.04 3.67 5.85
C PHE A 87 13.71 2.33 5.57
N SER A 88 13.67 1.87 4.33
CA SER A 88 14.19 0.56 3.90
C SER A 88 15.67 0.35 4.24
N PRO A 89 16.62 1.23 3.82
CA PRO A 89 18.03 1.01 4.12
C PRO A 89 18.37 1.19 5.61
N LYS A 90 17.64 2.03 6.36
CA LYS A 90 17.95 2.34 7.78
C LYS A 90 17.34 1.35 8.75
N THR A 91 16.13 0.88 8.47
CA THR A 91 15.36 0.02 9.38
C THR A 91 15.33 -1.41 8.84
N VAL A 92 14.80 -1.61 7.64
CA VAL A 92 14.52 -2.95 7.10
C VAL A 92 15.81 -3.71 6.78
N ALA A 93 16.75 -3.11 6.07
CA ALA A 93 18.02 -3.74 5.70
C ALA A 93 18.87 -4.09 6.95
N ARG A 94 18.81 -3.26 7.99
CA ARG A 94 19.47 -3.54 9.27
C ARG A 94 18.84 -4.77 9.94
N LEU A 95 17.51 -4.80 10.05
CA LEU A 95 16.79 -5.94 10.64
C LEU A 95 17.00 -7.22 9.82
N ALA A 96 17.01 -7.12 8.49
CA ALA A 96 17.33 -8.21 7.58
C ALA A 96 18.73 -8.80 7.87
N LYS A 97 19.75 -7.95 8.05
CA LYS A 97 21.10 -8.39 8.41
C LYS A 97 21.15 -9.05 9.78
N GLU A 98 20.45 -8.49 10.77
CA GLU A 98 20.41 -9.02 12.15
C GLU A 98 19.70 -10.37 12.23
N ARG A 99 18.72 -10.63 11.36
CA ARG A 99 17.86 -11.82 11.40
C ARG A 99 18.17 -12.86 10.32
N SER A 100 19.08 -12.54 9.40
CA SER A 100 19.49 -13.47 8.35
C SER A 100 20.11 -14.72 8.94
N GLN A 101 19.69 -15.88 8.45
CA GLN A 101 20.26 -17.16 8.87
C GLN A 101 21.58 -17.41 8.11
N PRO A 102 22.62 -17.98 8.76
CA PRO A 102 23.88 -18.30 8.11
C PRO A 102 23.76 -19.26 6.92
N THR A 103 22.69 -20.08 6.90
CA THR A 103 22.40 -21.05 5.85
C THR A 103 21.80 -20.42 4.59
N TRP A 104 21.31 -19.18 4.67
CA TRP A 104 20.66 -18.50 3.56
C TRP A 104 21.71 -17.88 2.64
N ARG A 105 21.81 -18.39 1.41
CA ARG A 105 22.85 -17.96 0.46
C ARG A 105 22.58 -16.57 -0.12
N GLN A 106 21.32 -16.23 -0.35
CA GLN A 106 20.89 -14.97 -0.96
C GLN A 106 19.54 -14.54 -0.38
N PRO A 107 19.51 -14.06 0.88
CA PRO A 107 18.27 -13.60 1.48
C PRO A 107 17.70 -12.40 0.72
N GLY A 108 16.38 -12.35 0.57
CA GLY A 108 15.65 -11.24 -0.02
C GLY A 108 14.72 -10.58 1.00
N VAL A 109 14.27 -9.37 0.72
CA VAL A 109 13.18 -8.73 1.48
C VAL A 109 11.98 -8.61 0.56
N THR A 110 10.81 -9.00 1.06
CA THR A 110 9.53 -8.76 0.40
C THR A 110 8.58 -8.07 1.36
N THR A 111 7.85 -7.08 0.87
CA THR A 111 6.83 -6.37 1.65
C THR A 111 5.46 -6.87 1.22
N ARG A 112 4.62 -7.22 2.20
CA ARG A 112 3.23 -7.63 1.98
C ARG A 112 2.28 -6.76 2.76
N THR A 113 1.07 -6.64 2.25
CA THR A 113 0.02 -5.82 2.84
C THR A 113 -1.10 -6.70 3.36
N TYR A 114 -1.67 -6.35 4.52
CA TYR A 114 -2.64 -7.20 5.22
C TYR A 114 -3.83 -6.41 5.73
N ALA A 115 -4.97 -7.11 5.83
CA ALA A 115 -6.05 -6.67 6.70
C ALA A 115 -5.67 -6.96 8.16
N GLU A 116 -6.29 -6.25 9.11
CA GLU A 116 -5.95 -6.36 10.53
C GLU A 116 -6.16 -7.78 11.06
N ASP A 117 -7.29 -8.40 10.72
CA ASP A 117 -7.68 -9.75 11.13
C ASP A 117 -6.63 -10.81 10.75
N ARG A 118 -6.01 -10.67 9.57
CA ARG A 118 -5.00 -11.61 9.12
C ARG A 118 -3.75 -11.61 10.00
N LEU A 119 -3.34 -10.47 10.57
CA LEU A 119 -2.13 -10.36 11.41
C LEU A 119 -2.15 -11.28 12.64
N TRP A 120 -3.33 -11.57 13.19
CA TRP A 120 -3.50 -12.47 14.34
C TRP A 120 -3.08 -13.91 14.05
N SER A 121 -3.08 -14.29 12.77
CA SER A 121 -2.75 -15.66 12.31
C SER A 121 -1.40 -15.76 11.61
N LEU A 122 -0.69 -14.65 11.42
CA LEU A 122 0.62 -14.63 10.79
C LEU A 122 1.70 -15.12 11.77
N PRO A 123 2.79 -15.75 11.28
CA PRO A 123 3.93 -16.16 12.09
C PRO A 123 4.83 -14.97 12.45
N LEU A 124 4.24 -13.94 13.07
CA LEU A 124 4.96 -12.77 13.55
C LEU A 124 5.84 -13.14 14.75
N ARG A 125 6.97 -12.45 14.93
CA ARG A 125 7.85 -12.65 16.09
C ARG A 125 7.14 -12.36 17.41
N ARG A 126 6.18 -11.43 17.38
CA ARG A 126 5.22 -11.15 18.45
C ARG A 126 3.82 -11.15 17.86
N ALA A 127 2.93 -11.94 18.44
CA ALA A 127 1.51 -11.87 18.11
C ALA A 127 0.95 -10.51 18.54
N PRO A 128 -0.07 -9.99 17.84
CA PRO A 128 -0.79 -8.82 18.32
C PRO A 128 -1.33 -9.04 19.74
N ASP A 129 -1.31 -7.99 20.55
CA ASP A 129 -1.79 -8.00 21.94
C ASP A 129 -2.75 -6.83 22.16
N ILE A 130 -3.98 -7.12 22.56
CA ILE A 130 -5.04 -6.11 22.71
C ILE A 130 -4.65 -5.05 23.75
N ALA A 131 -4.04 -5.42 24.86
CA ALA A 131 -3.67 -4.46 25.90
C ALA A 131 -2.54 -3.53 25.43
N GLU A 132 -1.58 -4.05 24.64
CA GLU A 132 -0.52 -3.24 24.02
C GLU A 132 -1.06 -2.33 22.91
N ILE A 133 -2.03 -2.82 22.11
CA ILE A 133 -2.72 -2.01 21.10
C ILE A 133 -3.48 -0.86 21.79
N ASP A 134 -4.25 -1.15 22.83
CA ASP A 134 -5.00 -0.14 23.58
C ASP A 134 -4.07 0.89 24.24
N HIS A 135 -2.91 0.44 24.74
CA HIS A 135 -1.87 1.34 25.23
C HIS A 135 -1.34 2.24 24.11
N ALA A 136 -0.98 1.68 22.96
CA ALA A 136 -0.50 2.44 21.81
C ALA A 136 -1.55 3.46 21.32
N THR A 137 -2.83 3.09 21.26
CA THR A 137 -3.94 4.00 20.93
C THR A 137 -3.99 5.18 21.89
N LYS A 138 -3.94 4.94 23.21
CA LYS A 138 -3.93 6.03 24.21
C LYS A 138 -2.74 6.97 24.03
N VAL A 139 -1.56 6.44 23.74
CA VAL A 139 -0.36 7.25 23.51
C VAL A 139 -0.46 8.06 22.22
N ILE A 140 -0.98 7.48 21.13
CA ILE A 140 -1.23 8.19 19.86
C ILE A 140 -2.23 9.33 20.07
N ASP A 141 -3.32 9.08 20.80
CA ASP A 141 -4.36 10.07 21.07
C ASP A 141 -3.88 11.22 21.95
N ALA A 142 -2.97 10.94 22.89
CA ALA A 142 -2.32 11.95 23.70
C ALA A 142 -1.31 12.83 22.93
N HIS A 143 -0.90 12.41 21.72
CA HIS A 143 0.10 13.11 20.89
C HIS A 143 -0.44 13.38 19.48
N PRO A 144 -1.50 14.20 19.34
CA PRO A 144 -2.25 14.34 18.08
C PRO A 144 -1.43 14.90 16.90
N THR A 145 -0.30 15.56 17.17
CA THR A 145 0.59 16.10 16.12
C THR A 145 1.11 15.03 15.18
N PHE A 146 1.28 13.78 15.65
CA PHE A 146 1.72 12.69 14.78
C PHE A 146 0.63 12.27 13.77
N PRO A 147 -0.57 11.80 14.19
CA PRO A 147 -1.61 11.40 13.25
C PRO A 147 -2.13 12.55 12.38
N GLN A 148 -2.11 13.80 12.84
CA GLN A 148 -2.51 14.97 12.05
C GLN A 148 -1.62 15.21 10.82
N ARG A 149 -0.39 14.68 10.82
CA ARG A 149 0.53 14.79 9.68
C ARG A 149 0.37 13.67 8.66
N ILE A 150 -0.47 12.68 8.96
CA ILE A 150 -0.79 11.60 8.04
C ILE A 150 -1.92 12.10 7.14
N PRO A 151 -1.75 12.11 5.81
CA PRO A 151 -2.79 12.57 4.91
C PRO A 151 -4.04 11.70 5.07
N PRO A 152 -5.26 12.28 5.06
CA PRO A 152 -6.47 11.48 5.03
C PRO A 152 -6.55 10.69 3.71
N ARG A 153 -7.25 9.57 3.73
CA ARG A 153 -7.55 8.79 2.53
C ARG A 153 -8.60 9.50 1.68
N ALA A 154 -8.49 9.32 0.36
CA ALA A 154 -9.45 9.89 -0.58
C ALA A 154 -10.82 9.23 -0.41
N THR A 155 -11.87 10.01 -0.69
CA THR A 155 -13.25 9.51 -0.62
C THR A 155 -13.71 8.99 -1.98
N PRO A 156 -14.55 7.94 -2.03
CA PRO A 156 -14.93 7.10 -0.91
C PRO A 156 -13.76 6.24 -0.41
N THR A 157 -13.70 6.06 0.91
CA THR A 157 -12.62 5.34 1.57
C THR A 157 -12.91 3.84 1.57
N PHE A 158 -12.50 3.13 0.51
CA PHE A 158 -12.53 1.67 0.50
C PHE A 158 -11.59 1.08 1.56
N PRO A 159 -11.78 -0.13 2.09
CA PRO A 159 -10.81 -0.76 2.99
C PRO A 159 -9.40 -0.78 2.36
N ALA A 160 -8.36 -0.35 3.08
CA ALA A 160 -7.03 -0.17 2.49
C ALA A 160 -6.47 -1.46 1.87
N LYS A 161 -6.69 -2.61 2.52
CA LYS A 161 -6.27 -3.90 1.97
C LYS A 161 -6.98 -4.23 0.66
N PHE A 162 -8.26 -3.90 0.56
CA PHE A 162 -9.00 -4.04 -0.70
C PHE A 162 -8.36 -3.14 -1.78
N ALA A 163 -8.14 -1.85 -1.49
CA ALA A 163 -7.55 -0.91 -2.43
C ALA A 163 -6.16 -1.38 -2.93
N ALA A 164 -5.33 -1.88 -2.02
CA ALA A 164 -4.00 -2.42 -2.34
C ALA A 164 -4.06 -3.65 -3.26
N ASN A 165 -5.13 -4.47 -3.18
CA ASN A 165 -5.28 -5.63 -4.06
C ASN A 165 -5.56 -5.25 -5.52
N TYR A 166 -5.86 -3.98 -5.81
CA TYR A 166 -6.04 -3.45 -7.16
C TYR A 166 -4.82 -2.70 -7.70
N GLN A 167 -3.71 -2.72 -6.97
CA GLN A 167 -2.41 -2.29 -7.48
C GLN A 167 -1.81 -3.39 -8.40
N TRP A 168 -0.79 -3.02 -9.18
CA TRP A 168 0.05 -3.94 -9.97
C TRP A 168 -0.71 -4.89 -10.91
N GLY A 169 -1.51 -4.31 -11.81
CA GLY A 169 -2.15 -5.05 -12.91
C GLY A 169 -3.60 -5.46 -12.70
N PHE A 170 -4.16 -5.26 -11.50
CA PHE A 170 -5.61 -5.46 -11.27
C PHE A 170 -6.44 -4.18 -11.39
N CYS A 171 -5.80 -3.01 -11.45
CA CYS A 171 -6.48 -1.71 -11.57
C CYS A 171 -7.45 -1.63 -12.77
N ALA A 172 -7.16 -2.31 -13.87
CA ALA A 172 -8.04 -2.37 -15.03
C ALA A 172 -9.40 -2.99 -14.71
N MET A 173 -9.45 -4.04 -13.87
CA MET A 173 -10.71 -4.67 -13.46
C MET A 173 -11.53 -3.75 -12.56
N PHE A 174 -10.88 -3.00 -11.67
CA PHE A 174 -11.57 -2.00 -10.84
C PHE A 174 -12.17 -0.88 -11.70
N ALA A 175 -11.37 -0.35 -12.63
CA ALA A 175 -11.81 0.75 -13.50
C ALA A 175 -12.96 0.31 -14.44
N GLU A 176 -12.91 -0.90 -15.00
CA GLU A 176 -14.03 -1.47 -15.78
C GLU A 176 -15.29 -1.66 -14.93
N ALA A 177 -15.16 -2.21 -13.71
CA ALA A 177 -16.32 -2.37 -12.82
C ALA A 177 -16.93 -1.01 -12.44
N PHE A 178 -16.11 0.03 -12.28
CA PHE A 178 -16.58 1.39 -12.07
C PHE A 178 -17.34 1.93 -13.28
N GLU A 179 -16.74 1.84 -14.48
CA GLU A 179 -17.35 2.27 -15.73
C GLU A 179 -18.71 1.60 -15.95
N ASP A 180 -18.81 0.28 -15.75
CA ASP A 180 -20.07 -0.45 -15.93
C ASP A 180 -21.17 -0.02 -14.94
N LEU A 181 -20.78 0.42 -13.73
CA LEU A 181 -21.72 0.86 -12.70
C LEU A 181 -22.13 2.34 -12.84
N THR A 182 -21.28 3.20 -13.39
CA THR A 182 -21.49 4.65 -13.44
C THR A 182 -21.70 5.21 -14.85
N GLY A 183 -21.28 4.47 -15.88
CA GLY A 183 -21.22 4.92 -17.26
C GLY A 183 -20.04 5.86 -17.57
N GLU A 184 -19.16 6.11 -16.61
CA GLU A 184 -17.99 6.98 -16.79
C GLU A 184 -16.81 6.19 -17.35
N ALA A 185 -16.27 6.62 -18.49
CA ALA A 185 -15.28 5.85 -19.24
C ALA A 185 -13.96 5.68 -18.49
N ALA A 186 -13.51 4.44 -18.30
CA ALA A 186 -12.17 4.15 -17.79
C ALA A 186 -11.10 4.44 -18.85
N THR A 187 -9.90 4.81 -18.41
CA THR A 187 -8.76 5.10 -19.30
C THR A 187 -7.47 4.49 -18.77
N ALA A 188 -6.48 4.37 -19.65
CA ALA A 188 -5.12 4.03 -19.27
C ALA A 188 -4.39 5.30 -18.86
N PHE A 189 -3.68 5.26 -17.74
CA PHE A 189 -2.70 6.25 -17.38
C PHE A 189 -1.34 5.85 -17.92
N CYS A 190 -0.79 6.70 -18.77
CA CYS A 190 0.44 6.44 -19.51
C CYS A 190 1.50 7.48 -19.17
N ILE A 191 2.70 7.03 -18.80
CA ILE A 191 3.82 7.90 -18.46
C ILE A 191 4.59 8.27 -19.73
N ASP A 192 4.75 9.58 -19.96
CA ASP A 192 5.62 10.13 -21.00
C ASP A 192 7.02 10.45 -20.46
N GLU A 193 7.08 10.89 -19.20
CA GLU A 193 8.32 11.24 -18.51
C GLU A 193 8.22 10.81 -17.04
N MET A 194 9.23 10.09 -16.56
CA MET A 194 9.29 9.52 -15.20
C MET A 194 10.43 10.15 -14.41
N ASP A 195 10.22 10.36 -13.12
CA ASP A 195 11.25 10.79 -12.19
C ASP A 195 12.39 9.74 -12.10
N ASP A 196 13.64 10.18 -12.12
CA ASP A 196 14.82 9.30 -12.08
C ASP A 196 14.86 8.39 -10.84
N GLY A 197 14.28 8.84 -9.72
CA GLY A 197 14.12 8.03 -8.51
C GLY A 197 13.23 6.81 -8.70
N TRP A 198 12.42 6.80 -9.77
CA TRP A 198 11.51 5.73 -10.16
C TRP A 198 11.98 4.94 -11.37
N ALA A 199 13.23 5.13 -11.84
CA ALA A 199 13.78 4.47 -13.04
C ALA A 199 13.71 2.92 -13.04
N SER A 200 13.52 2.30 -11.88
CA SER A 200 13.33 0.84 -11.74
C SER A 200 11.86 0.37 -11.75
N GLY A 201 10.92 1.30 -11.86
CA GLY A 201 9.49 1.03 -11.94
C GLY A 201 9.13 0.29 -13.24
N GLU A 202 8.15 -0.61 -13.15
CA GLU A 202 7.66 -1.34 -14.32
C GLU A 202 6.72 -0.46 -15.14
N VAL A 203 7.17 -0.08 -16.33
CA VAL A 203 6.35 0.63 -17.32
C VAL A 203 5.95 -0.36 -18.41
N GLY A 204 4.65 -0.52 -18.61
CA GLY A 204 4.08 -1.38 -19.62
C GLY A 204 4.26 -0.84 -21.05
N ALA A 205 3.86 -1.65 -22.02
CA ALA A 205 3.87 -1.24 -23.42
C ALA A 205 3.02 0.04 -23.61
N GLY A 206 3.55 0.99 -24.39
CA GLY A 206 2.87 2.27 -24.62
C GLY A 206 2.87 3.22 -23.42
N GLY A 207 3.74 3.00 -22.42
CA GLY A 207 3.81 3.85 -21.23
C GLY A 207 2.81 3.48 -20.12
N TYR A 208 2.00 2.43 -20.33
CA TYR A 208 0.95 2.02 -19.40
C TYR A 208 1.48 1.70 -18.00
N VAL A 209 0.90 2.31 -16.96
CA VAL A 209 1.19 1.93 -15.56
C VAL A 209 -0.06 1.72 -14.71
N HIS A 210 -1.20 2.29 -15.10
CA HIS A 210 -2.41 2.22 -14.30
C HIS A 210 -3.70 2.39 -15.12
N SER A 211 -4.84 2.09 -14.53
CA SER A 211 -6.17 2.39 -15.08
C SER A 211 -7.04 3.04 -14.03
N PHE A 212 -7.73 4.10 -14.43
CA PHE A 212 -8.64 4.88 -13.59
C PHE A 212 -9.78 5.46 -14.42
N VAL A 213 -10.71 6.16 -13.78
CA VAL A 213 -11.79 6.90 -14.43
C VAL A 213 -11.55 8.41 -14.25
N PRO A 214 -11.21 9.17 -15.31
CA PRO A 214 -10.98 10.60 -15.24
C PRO A 214 -12.29 11.38 -15.12
N HIS A 215 -12.25 12.47 -14.36
CA HIS A 215 -13.36 13.41 -14.19
C HIS A 215 -13.03 14.75 -14.86
N ALA A 216 -14.07 15.47 -15.30
CA ALA A 216 -13.92 16.75 -15.98
C ALA A 216 -13.29 17.87 -15.11
N ASP A 217 -13.27 17.70 -13.79
CA ASP A 217 -12.69 18.65 -12.83
C ASP A 217 -11.19 18.44 -12.57
N GLY A 218 -10.53 17.56 -13.35
CA GLY A 218 -9.11 17.25 -13.19
C GLY A 218 -8.83 16.27 -12.04
N THR A 219 -9.86 15.64 -11.49
CA THR A 219 -9.71 14.48 -10.60
C THR A 219 -9.88 13.18 -11.37
N ALA A 220 -9.55 12.06 -10.73
CA ALA A 220 -9.79 10.72 -11.23
C ALA A 220 -10.14 9.79 -10.07
N THR A 221 -10.92 8.74 -10.36
CA THR A 221 -11.24 7.68 -9.41
C THR A 221 -10.49 6.41 -9.73
N ASP A 222 -9.77 5.90 -8.74
CA ASP A 222 -9.17 4.56 -8.74
C ASP A 222 -9.57 3.80 -7.46
N SER A 223 -8.93 2.65 -7.22
CA SER A 223 -9.18 1.82 -6.03
C SER A 223 -8.88 2.51 -4.70
N TRP A 224 -8.21 3.67 -4.72
CA TRP A 224 -7.90 4.46 -3.53
C TRP A 224 -8.88 5.61 -3.29
N GLY A 225 -9.86 5.79 -4.18
CA GLY A 225 -10.89 6.84 -4.10
C GLY A 225 -10.72 7.90 -5.19
N ARG A 226 -11.42 9.02 -5.06
CA ARG A 226 -11.33 10.17 -5.98
C ARG A 226 -10.27 11.16 -5.52
N GLN A 227 -9.32 11.47 -6.38
CA GLN A 227 -8.17 12.32 -6.09
C GLN A 227 -7.72 13.09 -7.33
N SER A 228 -6.87 14.12 -7.18
CA SER A 228 -6.33 14.82 -8.35
C SER A 228 -5.50 13.87 -9.21
N THR A 229 -5.56 14.05 -10.54
CA THR A 229 -4.71 13.27 -11.46
C THR A 229 -3.22 13.47 -11.17
N ALA A 230 -2.82 14.66 -10.70
CA ALA A 230 -1.46 14.93 -10.23
C ALA A 230 -1.05 14.06 -9.03
N ARG A 231 -1.93 13.85 -8.05
CA ARG A 231 -1.65 12.95 -6.92
C ARG A 231 -1.53 11.50 -7.39
N ILE A 232 -2.35 11.08 -8.36
CA ILE A 232 -2.20 9.77 -9.00
C ILE A 232 -0.82 9.65 -9.67
N ALA A 233 -0.43 10.67 -10.44
CA ALA A 233 0.85 10.72 -11.13
C ALA A 233 2.04 10.58 -10.18
N GLU A 234 2.02 11.28 -9.05
CA GLU A 234 3.05 11.22 -8.00
C GLU A 234 3.28 9.78 -7.48
N ARG A 235 2.21 8.98 -7.32
CA ARG A 235 2.31 7.58 -6.86
C ARG A 235 3.06 6.67 -7.83
N PHE A 236 3.09 7.05 -9.11
CA PHE A 236 3.78 6.31 -10.17
C PHE A 236 5.06 7.02 -10.62
N GLY A 237 5.48 8.09 -9.93
CA GLY A 237 6.67 8.87 -10.30
C GLY A 237 6.56 9.57 -11.66
N ALA A 238 5.35 9.85 -12.15
CA ALA A 238 5.15 10.48 -13.45
C ALA A 238 5.31 12.00 -13.38
N LEU A 239 6.25 12.54 -14.15
CA LEU A 239 6.47 13.99 -14.34
C LEU A 239 5.60 14.53 -15.48
N ARG A 240 5.37 13.71 -16.51
CA ARG A 240 4.43 13.96 -17.61
C ARG A 240 3.69 12.69 -17.95
N TRP A 241 2.41 12.84 -18.29
CA TRP A 241 1.53 11.73 -18.60
C TRP A 241 0.42 12.14 -19.56
N HIS A 242 -0.22 11.13 -20.13
CA HIS A 242 -1.45 11.27 -20.88
C HIS A 242 -2.40 10.10 -20.58
N GLU A 243 -3.63 10.24 -21.07
CA GLU A 243 -4.70 9.25 -20.94
C GLU A 243 -4.96 8.57 -22.29
N ASP A 244 -5.11 7.24 -22.31
CA ASP A 244 -5.38 6.47 -23.53
C ASP A 244 -6.50 5.42 -23.32
N ARG A 245 -7.70 5.73 -23.81
CA ARG A 245 -8.86 4.82 -23.74
C ARG A 245 -8.63 3.53 -24.53
N GLU A 246 -8.07 3.65 -25.73
CA GLU A 246 -7.87 2.49 -26.61
C GLU A 246 -6.85 1.52 -26.03
N LEU A 247 -5.81 2.03 -25.37
CA LEU A 247 -4.87 1.19 -24.64
C LEU A 247 -5.52 0.46 -23.47
N HIS A 248 -6.38 1.14 -22.71
CA HIS A 248 -7.14 0.48 -21.64
C HIS A 248 -7.98 -0.68 -22.17
N LEU A 249 -8.77 -0.45 -23.23
CA LEU A 249 -9.58 -1.48 -23.87
C LEU A 249 -8.74 -2.69 -24.33
N ARG A 250 -7.55 -2.44 -24.89
CA ARG A 250 -6.60 -3.51 -25.26
C ARG A 250 -6.08 -4.28 -24.05
N VAL A 251 -5.76 -3.59 -22.96
CA VAL A 251 -5.32 -4.21 -21.70
C VAL A 251 -6.43 -5.11 -21.15
N VAL A 252 -7.66 -4.62 -21.08
CA VAL A 252 -8.83 -5.39 -20.64
C VAL A 252 -9.05 -6.62 -21.51
N ALA A 253 -9.07 -6.46 -22.84
CA ALA A 253 -9.24 -7.57 -23.77
C ALA A 253 -8.15 -8.64 -23.58
N ARG A 254 -6.90 -8.22 -23.38
CA ARG A 254 -5.78 -9.13 -23.10
C ARG A 254 -5.96 -9.86 -21.76
N LEU A 255 -6.40 -9.18 -20.71
CA LEU A 255 -6.61 -9.81 -19.40
C LEU A 255 -7.76 -10.82 -19.45
N ARG A 256 -8.86 -10.51 -20.13
CA ARG A 256 -9.98 -11.44 -20.37
C ARG A 256 -9.53 -12.66 -21.17
N GLY A 257 -8.63 -12.50 -22.15
CA GLY A 257 -8.11 -13.60 -22.96
C GLY A 257 -7.06 -14.47 -22.25
N ASN A 258 -6.13 -13.86 -21.51
CA ASN A 258 -4.99 -14.56 -20.92
C ASN A 258 -5.27 -15.14 -19.52
N SER A 259 -6.23 -14.59 -18.78
CA SER A 259 -6.54 -15.00 -17.40
C SER A 259 -8.03 -14.77 -17.07
N PRO A 260 -8.95 -15.41 -17.79
CA PRO A 260 -10.39 -15.13 -17.69
C PRO A 260 -10.97 -15.33 -16.29
N GLU A 261 -10.58 -16.40 -15.59
CA GLU A 261 -11.10 -16.69 -14.25
C GLU A 261 -10.64 -15.63 -13.23
N ARG A 262 -9.35 -15.29 -13.26
CA ARG A 262 -8.77 -14.26 -12.40
C ARG A 262 -9.35 -12.88 -12.71
N TYR A 263 -9.61 -12.59 -13.99
CA TYR A 263 -10.27 -11.36 -14.40
C TYR A 263 -11.68 -11.29 -13.78
N ALA A 264 -12.50 -12.33 -13.97
CA ALA A 264 -13.87 -12.38 -13.48
C ALA A 264 -13.94 -12.25 -11.95
N GLU A 265 -13.09 -12.99 -11.22
CA GLU A 265 -12.99 -12.92 -9.75
C GLU A 265 -12.71 -11.49 -9.28
N ARG A 266 -11.70 -10.83 -9.88
CA ARG A 266 -11.28 -9.48 -9.48
C ARG A 266 -12.27 -8.41 -9.90
N TYR A 267 -12.92 -8.58 -11.04
CA TYR A 267 -13.97 -7.68 -11.50
C TYR A 267 -15.19 -7.73 -10.57
N GLU A 268 -15.71 -8.93 -10.25
CA GLU A 268 -16.88 -9.04 -9.38
C GLU A 268 -16.59 -8.55 -7.96
N ALA A 269 -15.42 -8.87 -7.40
CA ALA A 269 -15.01 -8.32 -6.10
C ALA A 269 -14.93 -6.78 -6.11
N ALA A 270 -14.53 -6.17 -7.24
CA ALA A 270 -14.50 -4.72 -7.37
C ALA A 270 -15.92 -4.15 -7.40
N ARG A 271 -16.78 -4.76 -8.20
CA ARG A 271 -18.17 -4.38 -8.37
C ARG A 271 -18.95 -4.47 -7.06
N GLU A 272 -18.81 -5.56 -6.31
CA GLU A 272 -19.44 -5.72 -4.99
C GLU A 272 -19.01 -4.61 -4.02
N MET A 273 -17.70 -4.31 -3.98
CA MET A 273 -17.18 -3.24 -3.12
C MET A 273 -17.71 -1.87 -3.54
N LEU A 274 -17.77 -1.59 -4.84
CA LEU A 274 -18.30 -0.34 -5.39
C LEU A 274 -19.79 -0.17 -5.05
N VAL A 275 -20.60 -1.21 -5.21
CA VAL A 275 -22.02 -1.21 -4.82
C VAL A 275 -22.18 -0.97 -3.32
N ALA A 276 -21.38 -1.62 -2.48
CA ALA A 276 -21.39 -1.41 -1.03
C ALA A 276 -21.04 0.04 -0.63
N HIS A 277 -20.36 0.78 -1.51
CA HIS A 277 -20.00 2.19 -1.33
C HIS A 277 -20.92 3.15 -2.12
N GLY A 278 -22.08 2.67 -2.60
CA GLY A 278 -23.13 3.49 -3.19
C GLY A 278 -22.99 3.75 -4.69
N PHE A 279 -22.02 3.15 -5.37
CA PHE A 279 -21.93 3.24 -6.83
C PHE A 279 -22.94 2.28 -7.48
N GLY A 280 -23.69 2.76 -8.47
CA GLY A 280 -24.72 1.98 -9.16
C GLY A 280 -26.08 1.86 -8.44
N ALA A 281 -26.28 2.55 -7.31
CA ALA A 281 -27.54 2.57 -6.57
C ALA A 281 -28.44 3.78 -6.94
N ALA A 282 -28.71 3.98 -8.24
CA ALA A 282 -29.81 4.81 -8.80
C ALA A 282 -29.65 4.82 -10.33
N SER A 283 -30.63 4.57 -11.21
CA SER A 283 -31.99 4.06 -11.14
C SER A 283 -32.19 3.36 -12.49
N LYS A 284 -32.72 2.14 -12.56
CA LYS A 284 -33.33 1.70 -13.83
C LYS A 284 -34.46 2.70 -14.14
N PRO A 285 -34.54 3.26 -15.35
CA PRO A 285 -35.66 4.10 -15.74
C PRO A 285 -37.00 3.35 -15.61
#